data_AF-A0A075FKU6-F1
#
_entry.id   AF-A0A075FKU6-F1
#
_cell.length_a   1.000
_cell.length_b   1.000
_cell.length_c   1.000
_cell.angle_alpha   90.00
_cell.angle_beta   90.00
_cell.angle_gamma   90.00
#
_symmetry.space_group_name_H-M   'P 1'
#
loop_
_entity.id
_entity.type
_entity.pdbx_description
1 polymer ?
#
loop_
_entity_poly.entity_id
_entity_poly.type
_entity_poly.pdbx_seq_one_letter_code
_entity_poly.pdbx_strand_id
1 'polypeptide(L)' 'MYKIGIDLGGTKIEGILLDEKYNTIYRKRIETHQENGYDSIVKSITSLINELKVKQMRMYLLEYVHQVLLILIQD' A
#
# COMPACT_ATOMS: atom_id res chain seq x y z
N MET A 1 -12.93 4.12 -2.35
CA MET A 1 -11.98 3.03 -2.66
C MET A 1 -10.56 3.51 -2.43
N TYR A 2 -9.74 2.81 -1.62
CA TYR A 2 -8.31 3.15 -1.49
C TYR A 2 -7.58 3.00 -2.85
N LYS A 3 -6.51 3.76 -3.03
CA LYS A 3 -5.70 3.74 -4.26
C LYS A 3 -4.24 3.41 -3.96
N ILE A 4 -3.61 2.65 -4.84
CA ILE A 4 -2.17 2.39 -4.82
C ILE A 4 -1.53 3.17 -5.98
N GLY A 5 -0.52 3.97 -5.67
CA GLY A 5 0.32 4.65 -6.66
C GLY A 5 1.74 4.09 -6.63
N ILE A 6 2.39 4.03 -7.79
CA ILE A 6 3.78 3.62 -7.95
C ILE A 6 4.51 4.70 -8.76
N ASP A 7 5.66 5.13 -8.27
CA ASP A 7 6.61 6.00 -8.97
C ASP A 7 7.95 5.27 -9.14
N LEU A 8 8.40 5.13 -10.38
CA LEU A 8 9.61 4.40 -10.75
C LEU A 8 10.69 5.41 -11.17
N GLY A 9 11.68 5.63 -10.30
CA GLY A 9 12.91 6.33 -10.64
C GLY A 9 14.05 5.37 -11.00
N GLY A 10 15.18 5.90 -11.48
CA GLY A 10 16.36 5.07 -11.80
C GLY A 10 17.07 4.47 -10.57
N THR A 11 16.97 5.13 -9.42
CA THR A 11 17.58 4.68 -8.16
C THR A 11 16.56 4.18 -7.16
N LYS A 12 15.36 4.77 -7.10
CA LYS A 12 14.32 4.42 -6.12
C LYS A 12 12.99 4.15 -6.79
N ILE A 13 12.24 3.21 -6.22
CA ILE A 13 10.82 2.99 -6.48
C ILE A 13 10.06 3.46 -5.25
N GLU A 14 9.03 4.28 -5.44
CA GLU A 14 8.12 4.69 -4.38
C GLU A 14 6.74 4.07 -4.58
N GLY A 15 6.15 3.59 -3.48
CA GLY A 15 4.79 3.09 -3.43
C GLY A 15 3.99 3.86 -2.39
N ILE A 16 2.79 4.30 -2.76
CA ILE A 16 1.87 5.03 -1.88
C ILE A 16 0.53 4.30 -1.80
N LEU A 17 -0.03 4.27 -0.59
CA LEU A 17 -1.43 3.90 -0.33
C LEU A 17 -2.18 5.18 0.07
N LEU A 18 -3.26 5.47 -0.66
CA LEU A 18 -4.07 6.67 -0.49
C LEU A 18 -5.49 6.31 -0.07
N ASP A 19 -6.09 7.14 0.80
CA ASP A 19 -7.52 7.10 1.12
C ASP A 19 -8.39 7.66 -0.02
N GLU A 20 -9.70 7.67 0.20
CA GLU A 20 -10.68 8.18 -0.78
C GLU A 20 -10.56 9.69 -1.04
N LYS A 21 -9.96 10.42 -0.10
CA LYS A 21 -9.69 11.86 -0.17
C LYS A 21 -8.27 12.15 -0.67
N TYR A 22 -7.55 11.13 -1.15
CA TYR A 22 -6.15 11.18 -1.58
C TYR A 22 -5.14 11.55 -0.48
N ASN A 23 -5.51 11.41 0.80
CA ASN A 23 -4.53 11.53 1.87
C ASN A 23 -3.60 10.31 1.86
N THR A 24 -2.32 10.54 2.17
CA THR A 24 -1.35 9.45 2.28
C THR A 24 -1.56 8.69 3.57
N ILE A 25 -1.91 7.42 3.45
CA ILE A 25 -1.99 6.47 4.57
C ILE A 25 -0.63 5.84 4.84
N TYR A 26 0.05 5.47 3.76
CA TYR A 26 1.32 4.78 3.84
C TYR A 26 2.15 5.11 2.61
N ARG A 27 3.46 5.26 2.82
CA ARG A 27 4.45 5.50 1.78
C ARG A 27 5.65 4.63 2.09
N LYS A 28 6.19 3.97 1.06
CA LYS A 28 7.41 3.19 1.16
C LYS A 28 8.29 3.46 -0.05
N ARG A 29 9.59 3.60 0.19
CA ARG A 29 10.61 3.70 -0.85
C ARG A 29 11.53 2.48 -0.77
N ILE A 30 11.87 1.91 -1.92
CA ILE A 30 12.82 0.82 -2.06
C ILE A 30 13.87 1.20 -3.12
N GLU A 31 15.03 0.56 -3.09
CA GLU A 31 16.00 0.67 -4.20
C GLU A 31 15.42 0.05 -5.48
N THR A 32 15.80 0.59 -6.64
CA THR A 32 15.38 0.06 -7.95
C THR A 32 16.23 -1.13 -8.36
N HIS A 33 17.52 -1.11 -8.02
CA HIS A 33 18.51 -2.10 -8.47
C HIS A 33 18.47 -2.30 -9.99
N GLN A 34 18.53 -1.21 -10.75
CA GLN A 34 18.43 -1.21 -12.21
C GLN A 34 19.50 -2.08 -12.89
N GLU A 35 20.65 -2.25 -12.25
CA GLU A 35 21.75 -3.13 -12.67
C GLU A 35 21.32 -4.60 -12.79
N ASN A 36 20.25 -5.01 -12.09
CA ASN A 36 19.70 -6.37 -12.13
C ASN A 36 18.69 -6.57 -13.28
N GLY A 37 18.46 -5.54 -14.10
CA GLY A 37 17.63 -5.61 -15.30
C GLY A 37 16.11 -5.59 -15.07
N TYR A 38 15.37 -5.65 -16.17
CA TYR A 38 13.92 -5.45 -16.23
C TYR A 38 13.12 -6.38 -15.30
N ASP A 39 13.41 -7.69 -15.32
CA ASP A 39 12.67 -8.67 -14.52
C ASP A 39 12.79 -8.41 -13.01
N SER A 40 13.97 -7.93 -12.57
CA SER A 40 14.19 -7.54 -11.18
C SER A 40 13.30 -6.34 -10.81
N ILE A 41 13.20 -5.34 -11.68
CA ILE A 41 12.37 -4.16 -11.48
C ILE A 41 10.88 -4.55 -11.37
N VAL A 42 10.39 -5.40 -12.29
CA VAL A 42 8.99 -5.87 -12.27
C VAL A 42 8.68 -6.64 -10.99
N LYS A 43 9.61 -7.49 -10.52
CA LYS A 43 9.47 -8.20 -9.23
C LYS A 43 9.42 -7.24 -8.06
N SER A 44 10.29 -6.22 -8.03
CA SER A 44 10.30 -5.18 -6.99
C SER A 44 8.99 -4.41 -6.94
N ILE A 45 8.46 -3.96 -8.08
CA ILE A 45 7.16 -3.27 -8.17
C ILE A 45 6.04 -4.18 -7.70
N THR A 46 6.01 -5.44 -8.16
CA THR A 46 4.96 -6.40 -7.79
C THR A 46 4.97 -6.71 -6.29
N SER A 47 6.16 -6.89 -5.70
CA SER A 47 6.34 -7.08 -4.26
C SER A 47 5.82 -5.89 -3.46
N LEU A 48 6.18 -4.66 -3.89
CA LEU A 48 5.71 -3.44 -3.26
C LEU A 48 4.20 -3.28 -3.33
N ILE A 49 3.58 -3.55 -4.50
CA ILE A 49 2.12 -3.55 -4.65
C ILE A 49 1.45 -4.56 -3.71
N ASN A 50 1.98 -5.78 -3.62
CA ASN A 50 1.42 -6.82 -2.75
C ASN A 50 1.49 -6.43 -1.28
N GLU A 51 2.60 -5.83 -0.83
CA GLU A 51 2.72 -5.29 0.51
C GLU A 51 1.67 -4.21 0.80
N LEU A 52 1.48 -3.27 -0.13
CA LEU A 52 0.47 -2.21 -0.01
C LEU A 52 -0.95 -2.78 0.03
N LYS A 53 -1.26 -3.81 -0.78
CA LYS A 53 -2.56 -4.51 -0.76
C LYS A 53 -2.82 -5.19 0.58
N VAL A 54 -1.84 -5.87 1.15
CA VAL A 54 -1.97 -6.49 2.49
C VAL A 54 -2.27 -5.42 3.53
N LYS A 55 -1.59 -4.26 3.45
CA LYS A 55 -1.83 -3.15 4.37
C LYS A 55 -3.23 -2.55 4.21
N GLN A 56 -3.68 -2.35 2.97
CA GLN A 56 -5.04 -1.92 2.65
C GLN A 56 -6.09 -2.87 3.25
N MET A 57 -5.93 -4.17 3.06
CA MET A 57 -6.86 -5.17 3.58
C MET A 57 -6.89 -5.22 5.11
N ARG A 58 -5.74 -5.07 5.77
CA ARG A 58 -5.69 -4.95 7.23
C ARG A 58 -6.44 -3.73 7.73
N MET A 59 -6.40 -2.61 7.00
CA MET A 59 -7.13 -1.40 7.38
C MET A 59 -8.64 -1.58 7.25
N TYR A 60 -9.12 -2.19 6.16
CA TYR A 60 -10.53 -2.55 6.03
C TYR A 60 -11.01 -3.43 7.19
N LEU A 61 -10.20 -4.42 7.58
CA LEU A 61 -10.53 -5.30 8.71
C LEU A 61 -10.61 -4.53 10.03
N LEU A 62 -9.66 -3.62 10.30
CA LEU A 62 -9.67 -2.79 11.50
C LEU A 62 -10.87 -1.84 11.55
N GLU A 63 -11.21 -1.20 10.43
CA GLU A 63 -12.39 -0.33 10.32
C GLU A 63 -13.68 -1.11 10.56
N TYR A 64 -13.80 -2.32 9.98
CA TYR A 64 -14.95 -3.19 10.18
C TYR A 64 -15.09 -3.64 11.64
N VAL A 65 -14.00 -4.11 12.27
CA VAL A 65 -14.02 -4.52 13.68
C VAL A 65 -14.39 -3.35 14.59
N HIS A 66 -13.90 -2.14 14.30
CA HIS A 66 -14.26 -0.95 15.06
C HIS A 66 -15.75 -0.62 14.93
N GLN A 67 -16.33 -0.69 13.72
CA GLN A 67 -17.76 -0.46 13.50
C GLN A 67 -18.63 -1.48 14.24
N VAL A 68 -18.27 -2.77 14.18
CA VAL A 68 -19.00 -3.83 14.89
C VAL A 68 -18.91 -3.64 16.40
N LEU A 69 -17.73 -3.31 16.93
CA LEU A 69 -17.57 -3.07 18.36
C LEU A 69 -18.43 -1.89 18.84
N LEU A 70 -18.49 -0.79 18.08
CA LEU A 70 -19.32 0.37 18.41
C LEU A 70 -20.81 0.01 18.52
N ILE A 71 -21.32 -0.86 17.65
CA ILE A 71 -22.71 -1.32 17.69
C ILE A 71 -22.96 -2.14 18.96
N LEU A 72 -22.03 -3.03 19.33
CA LEU A 72 -22.19 -3.94 20.47
C LEU A 72 -22.09 -3.25 21.85
N ILE A 73 -21.55 -2.04 21.92
CA ILE A 73 -21.37 -1.28 23.17
C ILE A 73 -22.34 -0.10 23.30
N GLN A 74 -23.23 0.10 22.32
CA GLN A 74 -24.25 1.15 22.32
C GLN A 74 -25.61 0.67 22.86
N ASP A 75 -25.71 -0.61 23.23
CA ASP A 75 -26.78 -1.21 24.04
C ASP A 75 -26.28 -1.42 25.49
#